data_AF-A0A943SJG1-F1
#
_entry.id   AF-A0A943SJG1-F1
#
_cell.length_a   1.000
_cell.length_b   1.000
_cell.length_c   1.000
_cell.angle_alpha   90.00
_cell.angle_beta   90.00
_cell.angle_gamma   90.00
#
_symmetry.space_group_name_H-M   'P 1'
#
loop_
_entity.id
_entity.type
_entity.pdbx_description
1 polymer ?
#
loop_
_entity_poly.entity_id
_entity_poly.type
_entity_poly.pdbx_seq_one_letter_code
_entity_poly.pdbx_strand_id
1 'polypeptide(L)' 'NNTKYQFSLPETEEPLSSAVSGDEEIVYLSPSGGKYHRVRECSALARSSTIRAIQKEKALLLGKEPCSKCY' A
#
# COMPACT_ATOMS: atom_id res chain seq x y z
N ASN A 1 -30.54 8.31 -43.56
CA ASN A 1 -29.12 8.71 -43.38
C ASN A 1 -29.03 9.52 -42.10
N ASN A 2 -28.69 8.86 -40.98
CA ASN A 2 -27.32 8.84 -40.44
C ASN A 2 -26.87 10.28 -40.12
N THR A 3 -26.78 10.69 -38.86
CA THR A 3 -25.68 10.24 -38.00
C THR A 3 -25.85 10.72 -36.56
N LYS A 4 -25.19 9.98 -35.68
CA LYS A 4 -24.71 10.39 -34.35
C LYS A 4 -25.78 10.46 -33.25
N TYR A 5 -26.26 9.28 -32.86
CA TYR A 5 -26.41 9.04 -31.42
C TYR A 5 -25.05 9.30 -30.79
N GLN A 6 -24.91 10.48 -30.20
CA GLN A 6 -23.80 10.80 -29.32
C GLN A 6 -24.03 9.90 -28.11
N PHE A 7 -23.34 8.76 -28.11
CA PHE A 7 -23.17 7.90 -26.96
C PHE A 7 -22.51 8.77 -25.89
N SER A 8 -23.29 9.39 -25.02
CA SER A 8 -22.77 9.89 -23.76
C SER A 8 -22.33 8.65 -23.00
N LEU A 9 -21.04 8.34 -23.09
CA LEU A 9 -20.42 7.45 -22.11
C LEU A 9 -20.77 8.06 -20.75
N PRO A 10 -21.31 7.27 -19.80
CA PRO A 10 -21.34 7.74 -18.44
C PRO A 10 -19.89 7.94 -18.00
N GLU A 11 -19.45 9.20 -18.05
CA GLU A 11 -18.42 9.77 -17.19
C GLU A 11 -18.93 9.62 -15.76
N THR A 12 -18.77 8.41 -15.27
CA THR A 12 -18.71 8.11 -13.86
C THR A 12 -17.53 7.15 -13.85
N GLU A 13 -16.27 7.61 -13.81
CA GLU A 13 -15.76 8.41 -12.69
C GLU A 13 -16.52 8.07 -11.41
N GLU A 14 -16.78 6.78 -11.19
CA GLU A 14 -16.85 6.24 -9.85
C GLU A 14 -15.38 6.17 -9.45
N PRO A 15 -14.81 7.18 -8.75
CA PRO A 15 -13.64 6.88 -7.96
C PRO A 15 -14.02 5.65 -7.15
N LEU A 16 -13.17 4.63 -7.14
CA LEU A 16 -13.23 3.51 -6.20
C LEU A 16 -13.08 4.08 -4.78
N SER A 17 -14.13 4.76 -4.34
CA SER A 17 -14.45 5.27 -3.04
C SER A 17 -15.25 4.18 -2.36
N SER A 18 -14.67 2.99 -2.24
CA SER A 18 -15.19 2.02 -1.28
C SER A 18 -14.25 2.09 -0.09
N ALA A 19 -14.74 2.77 0.93
CA ALA A 19 -14.15 2.91 2.25
C ALA A 19 -13.49 1.60 2.70
N VAL A 20 -12.18 1.50 2.51
CA VAL A 20 -11.40 0.58 3.31
C VAL A 20 -11.14 1.30 4.63
N SER A 21 -12.05 1.12 5.59
CA SER A 21 -11.72 1.20 7.02
C SER A 21 -10.79 0.03 7.35
N GLY A 22 -9.67 -0.06 6.63
CA GLY A 22 -8.52 -0.82 7.06
C GLY A 22 -7.70 0.17 7.83
N ASP A 23 -7.42 -0.15 9.09
CA ASP A 23 -6.37 0.44 9.89
C ASP A 23 -5.29 1.05 8.99
N GLU A 24 -5.24 2.39 8.91
CA GLU A 24 -4.22 3.16 8.18
C GLU A 24 -2.86 3.05 8.90
N GLU A 25 -2.50 1.84 9.32
CA GLU A 25 -1.22 1.51 9.92
C GLU A 25 -0.18 1.52 8.80
N ILE A 26 0.53 2.64 8.73
CA ILE A 26 1.72 2.77 7.89
C ILE A 26 2.85 1.97 8.54
N VAL A 27 3.39 1.03 7.80
CA VAL A 27 4.56 0.23 8.20
C VAL A 27 5.75 0.56 7.31
N TYR A 28 6.94 0.42 7.88
CA TYR A 28 8.20 0.62 7.21
C TYR A 28 8.81 -0.71 6.83
N LEU A 29 9.23 -0.85 5.58
CA LEU A 29 9.96 -2.01 5.12
C LEU A 29 11.15 -1.59 4.28
N SER A 30 12.14 -2.48 4.17
CA SER A 30 13.21 -2.32 3.21
C SER A 30 13.01 -3.24 2.01
N PRO A 31 13.38 -2.82 0.78
CA PRO A 31 13.24 -3.65 -0.41
C PRO A 31 14.14 -4.89 -0.35
N SER A 32 15.30 -4.80 0.31
CA SER A 32 16.19 -5.93 0.58
C SER A 32 15.68 -6.85 1.71
N GLY A 33 14.74 -6.38 2.52
CA GLY A 33 14.18 -7.11 3.64
C GLY A 33 12.94 -7.92 3.28
N GLY A 34 12.82 -9.11 3.87
CA GLY A 34 11.58 -9.89 3.87
C GLY A 34 10.55 -9.42 4.89
N LYS A 35 10.90 -8.44 5.74
CA LYS A 35 10.13 -8.09 6.94
C LYS A 35 9.69 -6.63 6.95
N TYR A 36 8.49 -6.37 7.48
CA TYR A 36 7.98 -5.04 7.76
C TYR A 36 8.07 -4.70 9.26
N HIS A 37 8.18 -3.40 9.56
CA HIS A 37 8.48 -2.86 10.86
C HIS A 37 7.57 -1.65 11.13
N ARG A 38 6.98 -1.51 12.32
CA ARG A 38 6.27 -0.27 12.69
C ARG A 38 7.21 0.87 13.10
N VAL A 39 8.44 0.54 13.53
CA VAL A 39 9.42 1.49 14.06
C VAL A 39 10.56 1.67 13.07
N ARG A 40 10.84 2.92 12.67
CA ARG A 40 11.96 3.27 11.78
C ARG A 40 13.34 2.97 12.38
N GLU A 41 13.44 2.96 13.71
CA GLU A 41 14.66 2.76 14.49
C GLU A 41 15.00 1.27 14.74
N CYS A 42 14.22 0.35 14.18
CA CYS A 42 14.51 -1.08 14.29
C CYS A 42 15.92 -1.35 13.70
N SER A 43 16.86 -1.97 14.43
CA SER A 43 18.24 -2.15 13.94
C SER A 43 18.36 -2.96 12.64
N ALA A 44 17.35 -3.76 12.31
CA ALA A 44 17.25 -4.46 11.02
C ALA A 44 16.86 -3.51 9.88
N LEU A 45 16.01 -2.51 10.17
CA LEU A 45 15.58 -1.50 9.23
C LEU A 45 16.63 -0.38 9.09
N ALA A 46 17.23 0.08 10.19
CA ALA A 46 18.29 1.10 10.19
C ALA A 46 19.57 0.64 9.45
N ARG A 47 19.82 -0.68 9.37
CA ARG A 47 20.87 -1.25 8.52
C ARG A 47 20.54 -1.23 7.02
N SER A 48 19.27 -1.06 6.67
CA SER A 48 18.84 -0.99 5.28
C SER A 48 18.95 0.45 4.80
N SER A 49 19.77 0.72 3.78
CA SER A 49 19.93 2.07 3.21
C SER A 49 18.69 2.61 2.50
N THR A 50 17.66 1.80 2.30
CA THR A 50 16.42 2.19 1.62
C THR A 50 15.23 1.73 2.45
N ILE A 51 14.44 2.70 2.93
CA ILE A 51 13.24 2.48 3.73
C ILE A 51 12.04 2.98 2.92
N ARG A 52 11.02 2.16 2.80
CA ARG A 52 9.73 2.53 2.21
C ARG A 52 8.65 2.45 3.27
N ALA A 53 7.88 3.52 3.39
CA ALA A 53 6.63 3.53 4.14
C ALA A 53 5.52 3.02 3.19
N ILE A 54 4.88 1.92 3.54
CA ILE A 54 3.72 1.40 2.84
C ILE A 54 2.62 1.05 3.84
N GLN A 55 1.40 0.87 3.36
CA GLN A 55 0.32 0.37 4.21
C GLN A 55 0.59 -1.07 4.63
N LYS A 56 0.25 -1.41 5.88
CA LYS A 56 0.32 -2.76 6.43
C LYS A 56 -0.37 -3.78 5.54
N GLU A 57 -1.56 -3.46 5.04
CA GLU A 57 -2.29 -4.34 4.12
C GLU A 57 -1.51 -4.62 2.83
N LYS A 58 -0.89 -3.59 2.23
CA LYS A 58 0.02 -3.82 1.10
C LYS A 58 1.20 -4.70 1.50
N ALA A 59 1.78 -4.52 2.69
CA ALA A 59 2.89 -5.35 3.16
C ALA A 59 2.49 -6.83 3.29
N LEU A 60 1.28 -7.10 3.80
CA LEU A 60 0.70 -8.44 3.89
C LEU A 60 0.43 -9.02 2.50
N LEU A 61 -0.13 -8.24 1.56
CA LEU A 61 -0.34 -8.65 0.17
C LEU A 61 0.98 -8.96 -0.56
N LEU A 62 2.05 -8.26 -0.21
CA LEU A 62 3.41 -8.50 -0.69
C LEU A 62 4.07 -9.75 -0.07
N GLY A 63 3.41 -10.43 0.86
CA GLY A 63 3.94 -11.60 1.57
C GLY A 63 5.11 -11.26 2.50
N LYS A 64 5.16 -10.02 3.01
CA LYS A 64 6.19 -9.59 3.96
C LYS A 64 5.81 -10.06 5.36
N GLU A 65 6.80 -10.47 6.13
CA GLU A 65 6.59 -10.93 7.51
C GLU A 65 6.72 -9.78 8.52
N PRO A 66 5.99 -9.80 9.65
CA PRO A 66 6.23 -8.85 10.73
C PRO A 66 7.62 -9.09 11.37
N CYS A 67 8.30 -8.02 11.76
CA CYS A 67 9.55 -8.14 12.50
C CYS A 67 9.30 -8.45 13.98
N SER A 68 9.84 -9.57 14.48
CA SER A 68 9.70 -10.01 15.89
C SER A 68 10.23 -9.05 16.96
N LYS A 69 10.96 -7.99 16.59
CA LYS A 69 11.43 -6.96 17.53
C LYS A 69 10.51 -5.74 17.58
N CYS A 70 9.82 -5.48 16.48
CA CYS A 70 9.10 -4.24 16.24
C CYS A 70 7.59 -4.51 16.08
N TYR A 71 7.15 -5.77 16.12
CA TYR A 71 5.77 -6.25 16.22
C TYR A 71 5.69 -7.29 17.33
#